data_AF-A0AA41RR41-F1
#
_entry.id   AF-A0AA41RR41-F1
#
_cell.length_a   1.000
_cell.length_b   1.000
_cell.length_c   1.000
_cell.angle_alpha   90.00
_cell.angle_beta   90.00
_cell.angle_gamma   90.00
#
_symmetry.space_group_name_H-M   'P 1'
#
loop_
_entity.id
_entity.type
_entity.pdbx_description
1 polymer ?
#
loop_
_entity_poly.entity_id
_entity_poly.type
_entity_poly.pdbx_seq_one_letter_code
_entity_poly.pdbx_strand_id
1 'polypeptide(L)'
;CVRFATEVAGVEDLGMLGRGSGEEIGTYVEKLMSSELSGNVIDICPVGALTSKPFAFKARNWELKGTESIDVTDAVGSNIRIDSRGPEVMRITPRLNE
;
A
#
# COMPACT_ATOMS: atom_id res chain seq x y z
N CYS A 1 7.39 -5.88 3.07
CA CYS A 1 6.97 -4.85 4.03
C CYS A 1 8.14 -4.38 4.91
N VAL A 2 8.73 -5.22 5.76
CA VAL A 2 9.87 -4.85 6.64
C VAL A 2 11.02 -4.21 5.85
N ARG A 3 11.57 -4.93 4.85
CA ARG A 3 12.62 -4.37 3.97
C ARG A 3 12.23 -3.06 3.28
N PHE A 4 11.00 -2.96 2.80
CA PHE A 4 10.53 -1.73 2.15
C PHE A 4 10.50 -0.55 3.13
N ALA A 5 10.06 -0.78 4.37
CA ALA A 5 10.03 0.27 5.38
C ALA A 5 11.45 0.78 5.68
N THR A 6 12.42 -0.14 5.84
CA THR A 6 13.82 0.22 6.11
C THR A 6 14.53 0.84 4.91
N GLU A 7 14.46 0.22 3.73
CA GLU A 7 15.30 0.57 2.57
C GLU A 7 14.71 1.69 1.72
N VAL A 8 13.38 1.74 1.57
CA VAL A 8 12.70 2.69 0.66
C VAL A 8 12.00 3.80 1.42
N ALA A 9 11.20 3.46 2.44
CA ALA A 9 10.49 4.46 3.23
C ALA A 9 11.41 5.16 4.27
N GLY A 10 12.60 4.60 4.54
CA GLY A 10 13.56 5.15 5.49
C GLY A 10 13.09 5.12 6.95
N VAL A 11 12.12 4.28 7.29
CA VAL A 11 11.58 4.15 8.65
C VAL A 11 11.71 2.72 9.15
N GLU A 12 12.35 2.56 10.29
CA GLU A 12 12.57 1.26 10.95
C GLU A 12 11.43 0.88 11.90
N ASP A 13 10.19 1.18 11.51
CA ASP A 13 9.02 0.94 12.37
C ASP A 13 8.55 -0.51 12.31
N LEU A 14 8.63 -1.14 11.14
CA LEU A 14 8.21 -2.53 10.93
C LEU A 14 9.37 -3.48 11.19
N GLY A 15 9.13 -4.48 12.04
CA GLY A 15 10.07 -5.55 12.34
C GLY A 15 9.44 -6.93 12.17
N MET A 16 10.32 -7.94 12.19
CA MET A 16 9.93 -9.34 12.39
C MET A 16 10.20 -9.68 13.85
N LEU A 17 9.14 -9.93 14.60
CA LEU A 17 9.16 -10.21 16.02
C LEU A 17 9.04 -11.72 16.22
N GLY A 18 9.73 -12.27 17.23
CA GLY A 18 9.68 -13.69 17.54
C GLY A 18 10.63 -14.55 16.70
N ARG A 19 10.36 -15.86 16.66
CA ARG A 19 11.19 -16.85 15.96
C ARG A 19 10.37 -18.11 15.63
N GLY A 20 10.61 -18.70 14.47
CA GLY A 20 9.97 -19.94 14.04
C GLY A 20 8.52 -19.71 13.62
N SER A 21 7.62 -20.63 13.95
CA SER A 21 6.20 -20.50 13.56
C SER A 21 5.45 -19.38 14.29
N GLY A 22 6.04 -18.83 15.36
CA GLY A 22 5.49 -17.68 16.11
C GLY A 22 6.07 -16.35 15.68
N GLU A 23 6.55 -16.24 14.43
CA GLU A 23 7.01 -14.98 13.87
C GLU A 23 5.83 -14.06 13.53
N GLU A 24 5.91 -12.82 13.99
CA GLU A 24 4.90 -11.79 13.76
C GLU A 24 5.54 -10.58 13.05
N ILE A 25 4.86 -10.07 12.03
CA ILE A 25 5.28 -8.85 11.34
C ILE A 25 4.47 -7.69 11.89
N GLY A 26 5.15 -6.75 12.52
CA GLY A 26 4.49 -5.60 13.15
C GLY A 26 5.47 -4.63 13.79
N THR A 27 4.93 -3.67 14.53
CA THR A 27 5.68 -2.77 15.40
C THR A 27 5.76 -3.38 16.80
N TYR A 28 6.95 -3.37 17.44
CA TYR A 28 7.10 -3.97 18.78
C TYR A 28 6.29 -3.22 19.85
N VAL A 29 6.17 -1.90 19.68
CA VAL A 29 5.28 -1.03 20.43
C VAL A 29 4.17 -0.55 19.51
N GLU A 30 2.97 -0.32 20.02
CA GLU A 30 1.85 0.17 19.22
C GLU A 30 2.19 1.54 18.62
N LYS A 31 2.64 1.53 17.36
CA LYS A 31 3.12 2.69 16.62
C LYS A 31 2.45 2.75 15.26
N LEU A 32 1.93 3.93 14.93
CA LEU A 32 1.44 4.25 13.59
C LEU A 32 2.63 4.48 12.66
N MET A 33 2.59 3.88 11.47
CA MET A 33 3.55 4.20 10.42
C MET A 33 3.39 5.67 10.02
N SER A 34 4.46 6.44 10.15
CA SER A 34 4.43 7.90 9.97
C SER A 34 5.01 8.38 8.63
N SER A 35 5.60 7.50 7.82
CA SER A 35 6.12 7.87 6.50
C SER A 35 5.02 8.04 5.47
N GLU A 36 5.19 9.05 4.63
CA GLU A 36 4.36 9.35 3.46
C GLU A 36 4.27 8.20 2.45
N LEU A 37 5.32 7.37 2.32
CA LEU A 37 5.36 6.24 1.38
C LEU A 37 4.87 4.93 1.98
N SER A 38 4.45 4.92 3.25
CA SER A 38 4.01 3.72 3.96
C SER A 38 2.81 3.02 3.31
N GLY A 39 1.97 3.76 2.56
CA GLY A 39 0.83 3.21 1.83
C GLY A 39 1.22 2.17 0.76
N ASN A 40 2.41 2.28 0.17
CA ASN A 40 2.89 1.37 -0.88
C ASN A 40 3.22 -0.04 -0.33
N VAL A 41 3.29 -0.20 0.99
CA VAL A 41 3.45 -1.52 1.62
C VAL A 41 2.28 -2.46 1.29
N ILE A 42 1.10 -1.90 1.02
CA ILE A 42 -0.11 -2.64 0.66
C ILE A 42 0.10 -3.37 -0.67
N ASP A 43 0.63 -2.69 -1.69
CA ASP A 43 0.84 -3.28 -3.02
C ASP A 43 1.99 -4.30 -3.03
N ILE A 44 2.95 -4.15 -2.13
CA ILE A 44 4.06 -5.10 -1.94
C ILE A 44 3.60 -6.38 -1.22
N CYS A 45 2.46 -6.34 -0.50
CA CYS A 45 2.00 -7.48 0.29
C CYS A 45 1.37 -8.56 -0.61
N PRO A 46 1.95 -9.77 -0.70
CA PRO A 46 1.44 -10.81 -1.61
C PRO A 46 0.18 -11.53 -1.11
N VAL A 47 -0.14 -11.42 0.18
CA VAL A 47 -1.14 -12.28 0.86
C VAL A 47 -2.37 -11.52 1.36
N GLY A 48 -2.43 -10.20 1.20
CA GLY A 48 -3.53 -9.39 1.72
C GLY A 48 -3.57 -9.27 3.25
N ALA A 49 -2.45 -9.53 3.93
CA ALA A 49 -2.31 -9.28 5.37
C ALA A 49 -2.30 -7.78 5.69
N LEU A 50 -1.74 -6.97 4.78
CA LEU A 50 -1.72 -5.52 4.86
C LEU A 50 -2.61 -4.97 3.74
N THR A 51 -3.69 -4.31 4.10
CA THR A 51 -4.70 -3.79 3.16
C THR A 51 -5.03 -2.33 3.44
N SER A 52 -5.54 -1.65 2.42
CA SER A 52 -6.00 -0.27 2.55
C SER A 52 -7.25 -0.19 3.42
N LYS A 53 -7.11 0.38 4.62
CA LYS A 53 -8.24 0.61 5.54
C LYS A 53 -9.36 1.47 4.91
N PRO A 54 -9.08 2.56 4.16
CA PRO A 54 -10.13 3.32 3.48
C PRO A 54 -10.88 2.55 2.38
N PHE A 55 -10.23 1.57 1.75
CA PHE A 55 -10.82 0.73 0.70
C PHE A 55 -11.44 -0.58 1.25
N ALA A 56 -11.27 -0.86 2.54
CA ALA A 56 -11.68 -2.11 3.16
C ALA A 56 -13.15 -2.45 2.83
N PHE A 57 -13.33 -3.59 2.15
CA PHE A 57 -14.63 -4.19 1.78
C PHE A 57 -15.55 -3.34 0.89
N LYS A 58 -15.03 -2.30 0.21
CA LYS A 58 -15.86 -1.47 -0.68
C LYS A 58 -16.11 -2.09 -2.07
N ALA A 59 -15.14 -2.80 -2.62
CA ALA A 59 -15.24 -3.49 -3.91
C ALA A 59 -14.26 -4.67 -4.00
N ARG A 60 -14.39 -5.47 -5.07
CA ARG A 60 -13.48 -6.59 -5.40
C ARG A 60 -12.69 -6.32 -6.67
N ASN A 61 -11.52 -6.95 -6.80
CA ASN A 61 -10.60 -6.69 -7.91
C ASN A 61 -11.23 -6.87 -9.30
N TRP A 62 -12.15 -7.81 -9.48
CA TRP A 62 -12.83 -8.07 -10.76
C TRP A 62 -13.98 -7.10 -11.07
N GLU A 63 -14.48 -6.35 -10.08
CA GLU A 63 -15.54 -5.35 -10.28
C GLU A 63 -15.00 -4.01 -10.78
N LEU A 64 -13.67 -3.82 -10.71
CA LEU A 64 -13.02 -2.55 -10.92
C LEU A 64 -12.59 -2.39 -12.37
N LYS A 65 -12.93 -1.24 -12.96
CA LYS A 65 -12.39 -0.80 -14.23
C LYS A 65 -11.12 0.02 -13.97
N GLY A 66 -9.98 -0.52 -14.39
CA GLY A 66 -8.70 0.19 -14.32
C GLY A 66 -8.55 1.18 -15.47
N THR A 67 -8.28 2.44 -15.16
CA THR A 67 -7.93 3.48 -16.13
C THR A 67 -6.52 3.98 -15.82
N GLU A 68 -5.62 3.94 -16.80
CA GLU A 68 -4.26 4.47 -16.65
C GLU A 68 -4.29 6.00 -16.72
N SER A 69 -3.69 6.66 -15.73
CA SER A 69 -3.69 8.12 -15.59
C SER A 69 -2.38 8.60 -14.94
N ILE A 70 -2.27 9.90 -14.74
CA ILE A 70 -1.17 10.59 -14.07
C ILE A 70 -1.70 11.26 -12.80
N ASP A 71 -0.93 11.21 -11.73
CA ASP A 71 -1.23 11.91 -10.48
C ASP A 71 -0.95 13.42 -10.61
N VAL A 72 -1.79 14.22 -9.98
CA VAL A 72 -1.74 15.68 -10.00
C VAL A 72 -1.63 16.27 -8.59
N THR A 73 -1.44 15.44 -7.55
CA THR A 73 -1.30 15.91 -6.18
C THR A 73 0.02 16.61 -5.91
N ASP A 74 1.06 16.26 -6.67
CA ASP A 74 2.38 16.86 -6.61
C ASP A 74 2.93 17.16 -8.02
N ALA A 75 4.11 17.78 -8.06
CA ALA A 75 4.80 18.07 -9.31
C ALA A 75 5.62 16.89 -9.86
N VAL A 76 5.55 15.71 -9.23
CA VAL A 76 6.27 14.51 -9.70
C VAL A 76 5.54 13.91 -10.89
N GLY A 77 4.20 14.01 -10.92
CA GLY A 77 3.41 13.45 -12.01
C GLY A 77 3.48 11.92 -12.02
N SER A 78 3.36 11.31 -10.83
CA SER A 78 3.48 9.86 -10.65
C SER A 78 2.47 9.09 -11.51
N ASN A 79 2.91 8.00 -12.14
CA ASN A 79 2.02 7.18 -12.95
C ASN A 79 1.10 6.35 -12.06
N ILE A 80 -0.21 6.49 -12.26
CA ILE A 80 -1.22 5.83 -11.44
C ILE A 80 -2.24 5.07 -12.30
N ARG A 81 -2.90 4.12 -11.65
CA ARG A 81 -4.07 3.43 -12.15
C ARG A 81 -5.24 3.79 -11.24
N ILE A 82 -6.26 4.41 -11.84
CA ILE A 82 -7.51 4.75 -11.16
C ILE A 82 -8.45 3.57 -11.34
N ASP A 83 -8.77 2.88 -10.24
CA ASP A 83 -9.74 1.79 -10.23
C ASP A 83 -11.11 2.36 -9.82
N SER A 84 -12.03 2.41 -10.78
CA SER A 84 -13.41 2.90 -10.58
C SER A 84 -14.44 1.77 -10.67
N ARG A 85 -15.59 1.98 -10.02
CA ARG A 85 -16.76 1.11 -10.14
C ARG A 85 -17.96 1.98 -10.51
N GLY A 86 -18.37 1.92 -11.77
CA GLY A 86 -19.40 2.81 -12.30
C GLY A 86 -18.93 4.28 -12.26
N PRO A 87 -19.68 5.20 -11.62
CA PRO A 87 -19.32 6.62 -11.56
C PRO A 87 -18.32 6.97 -10.45
N GLU A 88 -18.07 6.07 -9.49
CA GLU A 88 -17.25 6.38 -8.31
C GLU A 88 -15.82 5.81 -8.42
N VAL A 89 -14.84 6.58 -7.95
CA VAL A 89 -13.45 6.13 -7.79
C VAL A 89 -13.32 5.38 -6.48
N MET A 90 -12.86 4.13 -6.56
CA MET A 90 -12.81 3.24 -5.40
C MET A 90 -11.43 3.20 -4.76
N ARG A 91 -10.37 3.08 -5.57
CA ARG A 91 -8.97 3.17 -5.13
C ARG A 91 -8.08 3.68 -6.24
N ILE A 92 -6.90 4.15 -5.85
CA ILE A 92 -5.83 4.56 -6.76
C ILE A 92 -4.61 3.71 -6.41
N THR A 93 -3.99 3.11 -7.41
CA THR A 93 -2.79 2.27 -7.25
C THR A 93 -1.66 2.81 -8.13
N PRO A 94 -0.39 2.63 -7.74
CA PRO A 94 0.73 3.02 -8.57
C PRO A 94 0.85 2.12 -9.81
N ARG A 95 1.37 2.67 -10.90
CA ARG A 95 1.72 1.93 -12.12
C ARG A 95 3.23 2.02 -12.36
N LEU A 96 3.81 0.92 -12.85
CA LEU A 96 5.22 0.90 -13.25
C LEU A 96 5.49 1.94 -14.37
N ASN A 97 6.43 2.84 -14.10
CA ASN A 97 7.08 3.73 -15.05
C ASN A 97 8.54 3.85 -14.61
N GLU A 98 9.49 3.50 -15.48
CA GLU A 98 10.94 3.53 -15.19
C GLU A 98 11.51 4.94 -15.33
#